data_AF-A0A354MDS7-F1
#
_entry.id   AF-A0A354MDS7-F1
#
_cell.length_a   1.000
_cell.length_b   1.000
_cell.length_c   1.000
_cell.angle_alpha   90.00
_cell.angle_beta   90.00
_cell.angle_gamma   90.00
#
_symmetry.space_group_name_H-M   'P 1'
#
loop_
_entity.id
_entity.type
_entity.pdbx_description
1 polymer ?
#
loop_
_entity_poly.entity_id
_entity_poly.type
_entity_poly.pdbx_seq_one_letter_code
_entity_poly.pdbx_strand_id
1 'polypeptide(L)'
;MKNRKIVKIIVCIIMLLIFILYMQPSYASNIIKEAQEWFEGGKTGGETIMNPQDTANAIAPISQLLFWAGIITLFIAGTVMGIKFIMASPEEQGKLKGQLIGLVIAAIVILGAYTIWELSYNFMNEVVNSRPSASSAVVAVAKVQNNYQ
;
A
#
# COMPACT_ATOMS: atom_id res chain seq x y z
N MET A 1 -12.95 -18.16 -34.90
CA MET A 1 -12.62 -16.79 -34.43
C MET A 1 -12.79 -16.57 -32.92
N LYS A 2 -13.69 -17.28 -32.22
CA LYS A 2 -13.97 -17.17 -30.78
C LYS A 2 -12.74 -17.43 -29.87
N ASN A 3 -11.86 -18.34 -30.27
CA ASN A 3 -10.70 -18.78 -29.46
C ASN A 3 -9.57 -17.75 -29.41
N ARG A 4 -9.40 -16.91 -30.44
CA ARG A 4 -8.34 -15.88 -30.45
C ARG A 4 -8.61 -14.75 -29.44
N LYS A 5 -9.87 -14.46 -29.11
CA LYS A 5 -10.22 -13.44 -28.11
C LYS A 5 -10.04 -13.97 -26.68
N ILE A 6 -10.37 -15.24 -26.45
CA ILE A 6 -10.16 -15.92 -25.16
C ILE A 6 -8.66 -16.06 -24.86
N VAL A 7 -7.85 -16.45 -25.85
CA VAL A 7 -6.38 -16.53 -25.70
C VAL A 7 -5.78 -15.18 -25.33
N LYS A 8 -6.24 -14.07 -25.94
CA LYS A 8 -5.78 -12.72 -25.58
C LYS A 8 -6.14 -12.32 -24.14
N ILE A 9 -7.32 -12.69 -23.67
CA ILE A 9 -7.75 -12.43 -22.28
C ILE A 9 -6.90 -13.23 -21.30
N ILE A 10 -6.66 -14.51 -21.57
CA ILE A 10 -5.81 -15.37 -20.72
C ILE A 10 -4.37 -14.83 -20.67
N VAL A 11 -3.81 -14.43 -21.81
CA VAL A 11 -2.47 -13.81 -21.86
C VAL A 11 -2.45 -12.49 -21.08
N CYS A 12 -3.48 -11.66 -21.17
CA CYS A 12 -3.57 -10.41 -20.43
C CYS A 12 -3.66 -10.64 -18.91
N ILE A 13 -4.40 -11.65 -18.48
CA ILE A 13 -4.50 -12.05 -17.05
C ILE A 13 -3.17 -12.59 -16.55
N ILE A 14 -2.49 -13.46 -17.31
CA ILE A 14 -1.17 -13.98 -16.97
C ILE A 14 -0.15 -12.86 -16.86
N MET A 15 -0.16 -11.89 -17.79
CA MET A 15 0.76 -10.76 -17.76
C MET A 15 0.52 -9.87 -16.54
N LEU A 16 -0.74 -9.68 -16.14
CA LEU A 16 -1.14 -8.88 -14.97
C LEU A 16 -0.81 -9.61 -13.66
N LEU A 17 -0.92 -10.95 -13.64
CA LEU A 17 -0.55 -11.80 -12.50
C LEU A 17 0.97 -11.82 -12.31
N ILE A 18 1.73 -11.93 -13.40
CA ILE A 18 3.20 -11.79 -13.40
C ILE A 18 3.60 -10.39 -12.91
N PHE A 19 2.91 -9.34 -13.34
CA PHE A 19 3.14 -7.96 -12.88
C PHE A 19 2.93 -7.81 -11.37
N ILE A 20 1.86 -8.41 -10.82
CA ILE A 20 1.60 -8.44 -9.37
C ILE A 20 2.71 -9.19 -8.62
N LEU A 21 3.22 -10.30 -9.16
CA LEU A 21 4.29 -11.08 -8.53
C LEU A 21 5.64 -10.34 -8.52
N TYR A 22 5.93 -9.54 -9.55
CA TYR A 22 7.11 -8.68 -9.61
C TYR A 22 7.02 -7.46 -8.70
N MET A 23 5.82 -7.04 -8.32
CA MET A 23 5.61 -6.02 -7.31
C MET A 23 5.80 -6.65 -5.93
N GLN A 24 7.06 -6.92 -5.58
CA GLN A 24 7.43 -7.46 -4.27
C GLN A 24 7.01 -6.47 -3.18
N PRO A 25 6.33 -6.91 -2.10
CA PRO A 25 6.12 -6.06 -0.93
C PRO A 25 7.47 -5.81 -0.26
N SER A 26 8.09 -4.66 -0.50
CA SER A 26 9.43 -4.34 0.01
C SER A 26 9.52 -4.29 1.54
N TYR A 27 8.38 -4.35 2.23
CA TYR A 27 8.27 -4.25 3.70
C TYR A 27 7.84 -5.56 4.37
N ALA A 28 7.60 -6.65 3.62
CA ALA A 28 7.16 -7.92 4.22
C ALA A 28 8.29 -8.74 4.86
N SER A 29 9.55 -8.48 4.51
CA SER A 29 10.67 -9.34 4.92
C SER A 29 11.01 -9.29 6.41
N ASN A 30 10.64 -8.21 7.12
CA ASN A 30 11.00 -8.02 8.53
C ASN A 30 9.81 -7.72 9.46
N ILE A 31 8.57 -7.85 8.98
CA ILE A 31 7.33 -7.57 9.75
C ILE A 31 7.30 -8.22 11.13
N ILE A 32 7.78 -9.47 11.23
CA ILE A 32 7.76 -10.21 12.51
C ILE A 32 8.74 -9.58 13.51
N LYS A 33 9.92 -9.16 13.04
CA LYS A 33 10.93 -8.53 13.88
C LYS A 33 10.49 -7.13 14.31
N GLU A 34 9.99 -6.34 13.36
CA GLU A 34 9.47 -4.98 13.62
C GLU A 34 8.29 -5.00 14.60
N ALA A 35 7.40 -5.99 14.50
CA ALA A 35 6.31 -6.17 15.45
C ALA A 35 6.80 -6.57 16.86
N GLN A 36 7.84 -7.41 16.94
CA GLN A 36 8.45 -7.79 18.22
C GLN A 36 9.13 -6.59 18.89
N GLU A 37 9.90 -5.81 18.15
CA GLU A 37 10.56 -4.59 18.63
C GLU A 37 9.54 -3.54 19.12
N TRP A 38 8.43 -3.36 18.39
CA TRP A 38 7.33 -2.48 18.81
C TRP A 38 6.67 -2.96 20.11
N PHE A 39 6.42 -4.26 20.25
CA PHE A 39 5.79 -4.83 21.45
C PHE A 39 6.72 -4.75 22.68
N GLU A 40 8.02 -4.92 22.49
CA GLU A 40 9.02 -4.77 23.55
C GLU A 40 9.21 -3.30 23.94
N GLY A 41 9.25 -2.36 22.98
CA GLY A 41 9.27 -0.92 23.27
C GLY A 41 8.02 -0.43 24.00
N GLY A 42 6.87 -1.07 23.77
CA GLY A 42 5.62 -0.79 24.50
C GLY A 42 5.66 -1.23 25.97
N LYS A 43 6.48 -2.23 26.30
CA LYS A 43 6.66 -2.72 27.69
C LYS A 43 7.60 -1.85 28.52
N THR A 44 8.53 -1.13 27.91
CA THR A 44 9.56 -0.34 28.60
C THR A 44 9.16 1.11 28.89
N GLY A 45 7.88 1.47 28.74
CA GLY A 45 7.34 2.76 29.20
C GLY A 45 6.92 3.74 28.09
N GLY A 46 6.96 3.35 26.81
CA GLY A 46 6.28 4.07 25.73
C GLY A 46 6.88 5.41 25.28
N GLU A 47 7.93 5.91 25.94
CA GLU A 47 8.55 7.21 25.59
C GLU A 47 9.13 7.25 24.15
N THR A 48 9.60 6.11 23.62
CA THR A 48 10.08 5.99 22.23
C THR A 48 8.99 5.71 21.20
N ILE A 49 7.82 5.21 21.61
CA ILE A 49 6.71 4.89 20.69
C ILE A 49 5.78 6.09 20.48
N MET A 50 5.76 7.06 21.40
CA MET A 50 4.93 8.27 21.29
C MET A 50 5.46 9.36 20.33
N ASN A 51 6.54 9.08 19.60
CA ASN A 51 6.98 9.95 18.50
C ASN A 51 6.17 9.62 17.22
N PRO A 52 5.52 10.62 16.57
CA PRO A 52 4.76 10.41 15.34
C PRO A 52 5.53 9.71 14.21
N GLN A 53 6.83 9.96 14.09
CA GLN A 53 7.69 9.32 13.08
C GLN A 53 7.88 7.83 13.35
N ASP A 54 8.15 7.46 14.60
CA ASP A 54 8.41 6.06 15.00
C ASP A 54 7.13 5.22 14.94
N THR A 55 5.98 5.82 15.28
CA THR A 55 4.66 5.20 15.09
C THR A 55 4.35 4.96 13.61
N ALA A 56 4.61 5.94 12.74
CA ALA A 56 4.28 5.80 11.32
C ALA A 56 5.14 4.73 10.62
N ASN A 57 6.41 4.60 11.02
CA ASN A 57 7.31 3.56 10.53
C ASN A 57 6.91 2.15 11.01
N ALA A 58 6.39 2.02 12.23
CA ALA A 58 5.88 0.74 12.74
C ALA A 58 4.59 0.28 12.05
N ILE A 59 3.74 1.22 11.59
CA ILE A 59 2.44 0.92 10.97
C ILE A 59 2.55 0.70 9.45
N ALA A 60 3.51 1.36 8.78
CA ALA A 60 3.78 1.22 7.35
C ALA A 60 3.89 -0.24 6.83
N PRO A 61 4.59 -1.17 7.50
CA PRO A 61 4.67 -2.55 7.04
C PRO A 61 3.31 -3.28 7.18
N ILE A 62 2.54 -2.98 8.23
CA ILE A 62 1.22 -3.57 8.50
C ILE A 62 0.19 -3.10 7.46
N SER A 63 0.19 -1.81 7.14
CA SER A 63 -0.74 -1.22 6.17
C SER A 63 -0.54 -1.80 4.77
N GLN A 64 0.71 -2.02 4.38
CA GLN A 64 1.02 -2.66 3.10
C GLN A 64 0.64 -4.13 3.05
N LEU A 65 0.85 -4.88 4.14
CA LEU A 65 0.40 -6.28 4.21
C LEU A 65 -1.11 -6.39 4.00
N LEU A 66 -1.88 -5.54 4.68
CA LEU A 66 -3.34 -5.48 4.55
C LEU A 66 -3.77 -5.09 3.13
N PHE A 67 -3.09 -4.11 2.53
CA PHE A 67 -3.32 -3.70 1.15
C PHE A 67 -3.11 -4.87 0.17
N TRP A 68 -1.97 -5.56 0.29
CA TRP A 68 -1.64 -6.72 -0.54
C TRP A 68 -2.62 -7.88 -0.37
N ALA A 69 -3.04 -8.16 0.86
CA ALA A 69 -4.08 -9.15 1.12
C ALA A 69 -5.39 -8.77 0.40
N GLY A 70 -5.78 -7.50 0.44
CA GLY A 70 -6.94 -6.97 -0.29
C GLY A 70 -6.82 -7.14 -1.81
N ILE A 71 -5.67 -6.81 -2.39
CA ILE A 71 -5.40 -6.97 -3.83
C ILE A 71 -5.49 -8.44 -4.25
N ILE A 72 -4.91 -9.37 -3.47
CA ILE A 72 -4.98 -10.81 -3.76
C ILE A 72 -6.43 -11.30 -3.71
N THR A 73 -7.20 -10.92 -2.68
CA THR A 73 -8.62 -11.29 -2.57
C THR A 73 -9.43 -10.74 -3.75
N LEU A 74 -9.21 -9.48 -4.13
CA LEU A 74 -9.86 -8.84 -5.26
C LEU A 74 -9.55 -9.57 -6.58
N PHE A 75 -8.30 -10.00 -6.76
CA PHE A 75 -7.86 -10.74 -7.93
C PHE A 75 -8.52 -12.12 -8.04
N ILE A 76 -8.57 -12.87 -6.93
CA ILE A 76 -9.23 -14.17 -6.88
C ILE A 76 -10.73 -14.02 -7.19
N ALA A 77 -11.40 -13.08 -6.52
CA ALA A 77 -12.83 -12.81 -6.74
C ALA A 77 -13.12 -12.38 -8.19
N GLY A 78 -12.28 -11.50 -8.75
CA GLY A 78 -12.38 -11.05 -10.14
C GLY A 78 -12.20 -12.19 -11.14
N THR A 79 -11.24 -13.08 -10.89
CA THR A 79 -10.98 -14.25 -11.74
C THR A 79 -12.16 -15.23 -11.70
N VAL A 80 -12.64 -15.58 -10.51
CA VAL A 80 -13.78 -16.50 -10.33
C VAL A 80 -15.03 -15.94 -11.03
N MET A 81 -15.31 -14.64 -10.87
CA MET A 81 -16.44 -14.01 -11.56
C MET A 81 -16.24 -13.89 -13.06
N GLY A 82 -15.02 -13.59 -13.52
CA GLY A 82 -14.70 -13.50 -14.94
C GLY A 82 -14.92 -14.82 -15.67
N ILE A 83 -14.49 -15.94 -15.08
CA ILE A 83 -14.72 -17.28 -15.64
C ILE A 83 -16.22 -17.59 -15.68
N LYS A 84 -16.94 -17.36 -14.57
CA LYS A 84 -18.39 -17.55 -14.52
C LYS A 84 -19.12 -16.71 -15.57
N PHE A 85 -18.69 -15.47 -15.81
CA PHE A 85 -19.31 -14.58 -16.79
C PHE A 85 -19.15 -15.08 -18.24
N ILE A 86 -17.99 -15.65 -18.57
CA ILE A 86 -17.72 -16.19 -19.92
C ILE A 86 -18.55 -17.47 -20.18
N MET A 87 -18.77 -18.28 -19.14
CA MET A 87 -19.51 -19.55 -19.25
C MET A 87 -21.03 -19.40 -19.04
N ALA A 88 -21.47 -18.28 -18.46
CA ALA A 88 -22.87 -18.01 -18.13
C ALA A 88 -23.75 -17.85 -19.36
N SER A 89 -25.00 -18.28 -19.21
CA SER A 89 -26.08 -18.00 -20.16
C SER A 89 -26.41 -16.49 -20.22
N PRO A 90 -27.07 -15.99 -21.28
CA PRO A 90 -27.39 -14.56 -21.40
C PRO A 90 -28.19 -13.98 -20.23
N GLU A 91 -29.06 -14.78 -19.61
CA GLU A 91 -29.83 -14.39 -18.41
C GLU A 91 -28.95 -14.24 -17.17
N GLU A 92 -28.03 -15.18 -16.95
CA GLU A 92 -27.09 -15.14 -15.82
C GLU A 92 -26.06 -14.02 -15.97
N GLN A 93 -25.66 -13.70 -17.21
CA GLN A 93 -24.77 -12.57 -17.49
C GLN A 93 -25.32 -11.24 -16.98
N GLY A 94 -26.64 -11.05 -16.98
CA GLY A 94 -27.28 -9.84 -16.43
C GLY A 94 -27.02 -9.69 -14.93
N LYS A 95 -27.13 -10.77 -14.16
CA LYS A 95 -26.85 -10.78 -12.71
C LYS A 95 -25.36 -10.59 -12.42
N LEU A 96 -24.48 -11.25 -13.18
CA LEU A 96 -23.04 -11.14 -13.00
C LEU A 96 -22.50 -9.74 -13.32
N LYS A 97 -23.11 -8.99 -14.24
CA LYS A 97 -22.75 -7.58 -14.48
C LYS A 97 -22.89 -6.72 -13.24
N GLY A 98 -23.94 -6.91 -12.45
CA GLY A 98 -24.13 -6.19 -11.18
C GLY A 98 -23.02 -6.52 -10.16
N GLN A 99 -22.62 -7.79 -10.06
CA GLN A 99 -21.55 -8.21 -9.16
C GLN A 99 -20.17 -7.69 -9.62
N LEU A 100 -19.93 -7.64 -10.94
CA LEU A 100 -18.72 -7.06 -11.53
C LEU A 100 -18.59 -5.56 -11.20
N ILE A 101 -19.69 -4.81 -11.22
CA ILE A 101 -19.71 -3.40 -10.80
C ILE A 101 -19.34 -3.28 -9.32
N GLY A 102 -19.89 -4.15 -8.46
CA GLY A 102 -19.52 -4.21 -7.04
C GLY A 102 -18.03 -4.48 -6.83
N LEU A 103 -17.44 -5.37 -7.63
CA LEU A 103 -15.99 -5.64 -7.60
C LEU A 103 -15.17 -4.42 -8.02
N VAL A 104 -15.60 -3.68 -9.05
CA VAL A 104 -14.93 -2.44 -9.46
C VAL A 104 -15.01 -1.38 -8.36
N ILE A 105 -16.15 -1.24 -7.68
CA ILE A 105 -16.29 -0.31 -6.55
C ILE A 105 -15.36 -0.71 -5.40
N ALA A 106 -15.27 -2.00 -5.07
CA ALA A 106 -14.34 -2.49 -4.06
C ALA A 106 -12.87 -2.17 -4.41
N ALA A 107 -12.50 -2.33 -5.69
CA ALA A 107 -11.18 -1.96 -6.18
C ALA A 107 -10.88 -0.46 -5.98
N ILE A 108 -11.84 0.41 -6.31
CA ILE A 108 -11.72 1.86 -6.14
C ILE A 108 -11.53 2.21 -4.66
N VAL A 109 -12.26 1.57 -3.75
CA VAL A 109 -12.14 1.82 -2.31
C VAL A 109 -10.76 1.41 -1.78
N ILE A 110 -10.28 0.21 -2.15
CA ILE A 110 -8.96 -0.29 -1.71
C ILE A 110 -7.84 0.62 -2.22
N LEU A 111 -7.85 0.92 -3.52
CA LEU A 111 -6.83 1.78 -4.13
C LEU A 111 -6.91 3.21 -3.60
N GLY A 112 -8.12 3.77 -3.49
CA GLY A 112 -8.33 5.13 -2.98
C GLY A 112 -7.87 5.28 -1.52
N ALA A 113 -8.17 4.31 -0.66
CA ALA A 113 -7.71 4.31 0.72
C ALA A 113 -6.18 4.29 0.80
N TYR A 114 -5.52 3.44 0.01
CA TYR A 114 -4.06 3.36 -0.03
C TYR A 114 -3.43 4.66 -0.53
N THR A 115 -3.95 5.25 -1.61
CA THR A 115 -3.45 6.52 -2.15
C THR A 115 -3.60 7.66 -1.15
N ILE A 116 -4.74 7.78 -0.47
CA ILE A 116 -4.95 8.82 0.55
C ILE A 116 -3.97 8.63 1.72
N TRP A 117 -3.76 7.39 2.16
CA TRP A 117 -2.82 7.07 3.22
C TRP A 117 -1.39 7.44 2.83
N GLU A 118 -0.91 7.02 1.66
CA GLU A 118 0.44 7.30 1.17
C GLU A 118 0.67 8.81 1.01
N LEU A 119 -0.29 9.53 0.43
CA LEU A 119 -0.24 10.98 0.29
C LEU A 119 -0.10 11.67 1.65
N SER A 120 -0.88 11.24 2.64
CA SER A 120 -0.86 11.80 3.99
C SER A 120 0.48 11.54 4.70
N TYR A 121 1.01 10.32 4.56
CA TYR A 121 2.32 9.94 5.10
C TYR A 121 3.45 10.77 4.48
N ASN A 122 3.46 10.89 3.16
CA ASN A 122 4.47 11.65 2.42
C ASN A 122 4.42 13.14 2.78
N PHE A 123 3.22 13.72 2.85
CA PHE A 123 3.03 15.12 3.24
C PHE A 123 3.54 15.38 4.68
N MET A 124 3.23 14.49 5.62
CA MET A 124 3.69 14.63 7.01
C MET A 124 5.21 14.53 7.11
N ASN A 125 5.83 13.59 6.40
CA ASN A 125 7.28 13.47 6.35
C ASN A 125 7.95 14.68 5.70
N GLU A 126 7.38 15.21 4.62
CA GLU A 126 7.88 16.42 3.96
C GLU A 126 7.82 17.63 4.90
N VAL A 127 6.69 17.88 5.56
CA VAL A 127 6.54 19.00 6.50
C VAL A 127 7.50 18.89 7.69
N VAL A 128 7.71 17.69 8.23
CA VAL A 128 8.66 17.47 9.33
C VAL A 128 10.10 17.70 8.89
N ASN A 129 10.49 17.17 7.72
CA ASN A 129 11.84 17.29 7.20
C ASN A 129 12.15 18.68 6.59
N SER A 130 11.13 19.48 6.28
CA SER A 130 11.27 20.85 5.77
C SER A 130 11.57 21.88 6.86
N ARG A 131 11.51 21.51 8.14
CA ARG A 131 12.03 22.36 9.22
C ARG A 131 13.55 22.31 9.20
N PRO A 132 14.26 23.46 9.29
CA PRO A 132 15.71 23.41 9.47
C PRO A 132 15.98 22.59 10.73
N SER A 133 16.65 21.44 10.56
CA SER A 133 17.11 20.63 11.69
C SER A 133 17.81 21.56 12.67
N ALA A 134 17.61 21.38 13.97
CA ALA A 134 18.28 22.18 14.99
C ALA A 134 19.81 22.27 14.72
N SER A 135 20.40 21.25 14.08
CA SER A 135 21.77 21.25 13.57
C SER A 135 22.06 22.36 12.54
N SER A 136 21.18 22.59 11.56
CA SER A 136 21.32 23.63 10.53
C SER A 136 21.28 25.04 11.11
N ALA A 137 20.40 25.27 12.09
CA ALA A 137 20.28 26.54 12.79
C ALA A 137 21.51 26.79 13.70
N VAL A 138 21.98 25.78 14.42
CA VAL A 138 23.21 25.85 15.23
C VAL A 138 24.44 26.10 14.34
N VAL A 139 24.53 25.48 13.18
CA VAL A 139 25.63 25.71 12.21
C VAL A 139 25.56 27.12 11.61
N ALA A 140 24.37 27.65 11.33
CA ALA A 140 24.20 29.03 10.86
C ALA A 140 24.62 30.04 11.95
N VAL A 141 24.20 29.82 13.21
CA VAL A 141 24.59 30.68 14.34
C VAL A 141 26.09 30.60 14.62
N ALA A 142 26.70 29.40 14.55
CA ALA A 142 28.13 29.21 14.75
C ALA A 142 28.98 29.91 13.65
N LYS A 143 28.50 29.94 12.40
CA LYS A 143 29.15 30.69 11.31
C LYS A 143 29.04 32.21 11.48
N VAL A 144 27.95 32.68 12.09
CA VAL A 144 27.77 34.11 12.39
C VAL A 144 28.69 34.51 13.54
N GLN A 145 28.79 33.73 14.62
CA GLN A 145 29.69 34.05 15.74
C GLN A 145 31.18 34.03 15.36
N ASN A 146 31.61 33.13 14.47
CA ASN A 146 33.00 33.10 13.98
C ASN A 146 33.37 34.26 13.04
N ASN A 147 32.40 35.03 12.53
CA ASN A 147 32.67 36.21 11.69
C ASN A 147 32.82 37.50 12.51
N TYR A 148 32.66 37.44 13.84
CA TYR A 148 32.85 38.58 14.75
C TYR A 148 34.04 38.39 15.71
N GLN A 149 34.90 37.40 15.43
CA GLN A 149 36.24 37.22 16.03
C GLN A 149 37.28 37.50 14.93
#